data_AF-L0P940-F1
#
_entry.id   AF-L0P940-F1
#
_cell.length_a   1.000
_cell.length_b   1.000
_cell.length_c   1.000
_cell.angle_alpha   90.00
_cell.angle_beta   90.00
_cell.angle_gamma   90.00
#
_symmetry.space_group_name_H-M   'P 1'
#
loop_
_entity.id
_entity.type
_entity.pdbx_description
1 polymer ?
#
loop_
_entity_poly.entity_id
_entity_poly.type
_entity_poly.pdbx_seq_one_letter_code
_entity_poly.pdbx_strand_id
1 'polypeptide(L)'
;MKFSKKTKVTRSAISDVVTRDYTIHLHKRVFGCSFKKRAPSAIKAIRKFAYLHMGTKDVRIDPQLNKELFKNGIKSVPHRMRLRLSRKRNDEENAKEKLYTYVQFVSVSGGAKGLQTTVNNVVVEEAV
;
A
#
# COMPACT_ATOMS: atom_id res chain seq x y z
N MET A 1 7.58 45.82 -2.21
CA MET A 1 8.24 44.50 -2.01
C MET A 1 7.82 43.57 -3.15
N LYS A 2 8.77 43.03 -3.93
CA LYS A 2 8.50 42.13 -5.06
C LYS A 2 8.32 40.70 -4.56
N PHE A 3 7.14 40.09 -4.78
CA PHE A 3 6.92 38.67 -4.51
C PHE A 3 7.58 37.82 -5.61
N SER A 4 8.69 37.16 -5.26
CA SER A 4 9.35 36.17 -6.12
C SER A 4 8.44 34.94 -6.28
N LYS A 5 8.00 34.65 -7.51
CA LYS A 5 7.28 33.41 -7.84
C LYS A 5 8.26 32.24 -7.72
N LYS A 6 8.09 31.40 -6.70
CA LYS A 6 8.77 30.09 -6.62
C LYS A 6 8.38 29.27 -7.86
N THR A 7 9.36 28.98 -8.71
CA THR A 7 9.24 28.07 -9.86
C THR A 7 8.84 26.68 -9.35
N LYS A 8 7.69 26.17 -9.80
CA LYS A 8 7.27 24.79 -9.50
C LYS A 8 8.16 23.85 -10.29
N VAL A 9 9.07 23.15 -9.61
CA VAL A 9 9.84 22.05 -10.20
C VAL A 9 8.86 20.99 -10.67
N THR A 10 8.79 20.76 -11.99
CA THR A 10 7.96 19.74 -12.60
C THR A 10 8.57 18.37 -12.31
N ARG A 11 7.87 17.55 -11.52
CA ARG A 11 8.30 16.15 -11.27
C ARG A 11 8.14 15.34 -12.54
N SER A 12 9.13 14.50 -12.87
CA SER A 12 9.09 13.64 -14.05
C SER A 12 8.06 12.52 -13.86
N ALA A 13 7.36 12.15 -14.92
CA ALA A 13 6.29 11.15 -14.86
C ALA A 13 6.79 9.73 -14.49
N ILE A 14 8.10 9.49 -14.54
CA ILE A 14 8.76 8.26 -14.05
C ILE A 14 8.85 8.26 -12.53
N SER A 15 9.08 9.42 -11.91
CA SER A 15 9.16 9.55 -10.45
C SER A 15 7.82 9.24 -9.74
N ASP A 16 6.72 9.23 -10.48
CA ASP A 16 5.39 8.91 -9.96
C ASP A 16 5.14 7.40 -9.80
N VAL A 17 5.85 6.57 -10.57
CA VAL A 17 5.75 5.10 -10.50
C VAL A 17 6.79 4.62 -9.49
N VAL A 18 6.31 4.12 -8.35
CA VAL A 18 7.18 3.73 -7.25
C VAL A 18 6.63 2.48 -6.60
N THR A 19 7.53 1.56 -6.26
CA THR A 19 7.20 0.41 -5.40
C THR A 19 7.92 0.53 -4.07
N ARG A 20 7.19 0.31 -2.98
CA ARG A 20 7.74 0.42 -1.62
C ARG A 20 7.22 -0.72 -0.77
N ASP A 21 8.12 -1.32 0.01
CA ASP A 21 7.72 -2.27 1.03
C ASP A 21 7.56 -1.55 2.37
N TYR A 22 6.37 -1.68 2.95
CA TYR A 22 5.99 -1.07 4.21
C TYR A 22 5.60 -2.14 5.23
N THR A 23 5.89 -1.87 6.49
CA THR A 23 5.34 -2.63 7.60
C THR A 23 4.13 -1.91 8.17
N ILE A 24 2.96 -2.53 8.10
CA ILE A 24 1.75 -1.99 8.73
C ILE A 24 1.55 -2.62 10.12
N HIS A 25 1.37 -1.78 11.13
CA HIS A 25 0.96 -2.22 12.46
C HIS A 25 -0.57 -2.32 12.50
N LEU A 26 -1.11 -3.52 12.28
CA LEU A 26 -2.56 -3.75 12.24
C LEU A 26 -3.17 -3.73 13.64
N HIS A 27 -2.50 -4.29 14.65
CA HIS A 27 -3.02 -4.33 16.02
C HIS A 27 -3.44 -2.96 16.56
N LYS A 28 -2.63 -1.90 16.33
CA LYS A 28 -2.99 -0.53 16.73
C LYS A 28 -4.16 0.05 15.92
N ARG A 29 -4.31 -0.36 14.66
CA ARG A 29 -5.36 0.13 13.75
C ARG A 29 -6.71 -0.52 13.99
N VAL A 30 -6.73 -1.76 14.47
CA VAL A 30 -7.94 -2.51 14.82
C VAL A 30 -8.20 -2.52 16.33
N PHE A 31 -7.47 -1.73 17.10
CA PHE A 31 -7.68 -1.63 18.54
C PHE A 31 -9.07 -1.04 18.83
N GLY A 32 -9.79 -1.61 19.79
CA GLY A 32 -11.14 -1.16 20.16
C GLY A 32 -12.28 -1.57 19.22
N CYS A 33 -12.02 -2.22 18.09
CA CYS A 33 -13.09 -2.72 17.24
C CYS A 33 -13.61 -4.09 17.69
N SER A 34 -14.92 -4.33 17.51
CA SER A 34 -15.56 -5.60 17.86
C SER A 34 -14.90 -6.76 17.12
N PHE A 35 -14.74 -7.91 17.80
CA PHE A 35 -14.08 -9.09 17.24
C PHE A 35 -14.69 -9.56 15.92
N LYS A 36 -16.01 -9.45 15.75
CA LYS A 36 -16.70 -9.81 14.49
C LYS A 36 -16.37 -8.87 13.32
N LYS A 37 -15.78 -7.70 13.60
CA LYS A 37 -15.44 -6.69 12.58
C LYS A 37 -13.93 -6.46 12.45
N ARG A 38 -13.08 -7.23 13.15
CA ARG A 38 -11.62 -7.01 13.17
C ARG A 38 -10.96 -7.19 11.80
N ALA A 39 -11.09 -8.36 11.16
CA ALA A 39 -10.51 -8.57 9.83
C ALA A 39 -11.08 -7.61 8.75
N PRO A 40 -12.41 -7.39 8.65
CA PRO A 40 -12.95 -6.37 7.75
C PRO A 40 -12.41 -4.95 8.02
N SER A 41 -12.21 -4.57 9.29
CA SER A 41 -11.62 -3.28 9.65
C SER A 41 -10.14 -3.20 9.30
N ALA A 42 -9.40 -4.32 9.39
CA ALA A 42 -8.00 -4.40 8.98
C ALA A 42 -7.83 -4.09 7.48
N ILE A 43 -8.68 -4.65 6.63
CA ILE A 43 -8.68 -4.40 5.17
C ILE A 43 -8.93 -2.92 4.89
N LYS A 44 -9.92 -2.31 5.56
CA LYS A 44 -10.19 -0.87 5.44
C LYS A 44 -8.99 -0.04 5.90
N ALA A 45 -8.32 -0.46 6.97
CA ALA A 45 -7.14 0.20 7.48
C ALA A 45 -5.93 0.09 6.53
N ILE A 46 -5.76 -1.04 5.83
CA ILE A 46 -4.76 -1.22 4.78
C ILE A 46 -5.07 -0.30 3.59
N ARG A 47 -6.33 -0.22 3.16
CA ARG A 47 -6.74 0.69 2.09
C ARG A 47 -6.46 2.16 2.46
N LYS A 48 -6.80 2.57 3.69
CA LYS A 48 -6.49 3.91 4.20
C LYS A 48 -4.99 4.17 4.27
N PHE A 49 -4.20 3.17 4.66
CA PHE A 49 -2.75 3.27 4.71
C PHE A 49 -2.15 3.49 3.31
N ALA A 50 -2.58 2.69 2.33
CA ALA A 50 -2.15 2.83 0.94
C ALA A 50 -2.50 4.22 0.37
N TYR A 51 -3.73 4.68 0.61
CA TYR A 51 -4.17 6.02 0.21
C TYR A 51 -3.28 7.12 0.79
N LEU A 52 -2.97 7.08 2.08
CA LEU A 52 -2.16 8.10 2.75
C LEU A 52 -0.70 8.11 2.28
N HIS A 53 -0.10 6.95 2.00
CA HIS A 53 1.31 6.86 1.64
C HIS A 53 1.59 6.99 0.14
N MET A 54 0.67 6.56 -0.73
CA MET A 54 0.85 6.61 -2.18
C MET A 54 0.04 7.73 -2.84
N GLY A 55 -0.95 8.31 -2.17
CA GLY A 55 -1.74 9.44 -2.65
C GLY A 55 -2.71 9.12 -3.80
N THR A 56 -3.01 7.84 -4.04
CA THR A 56 -3.96 7.40 -5.09
C THR A 56 -5.31 7.03 -4.51
N LYS A 57 -6.40 7.51 -5.10
CA LYS A 57 -7.77 7.13 -4.69
C LYS A 57 -8.12 5.69 -5.03
N ASP A 58 -7.68 5.21 -6.19
CA ASP A 58 -7.84 3.81 -6.58
C ASP A 58 -6.79 2.95 -5.86
N VAL A 59 -7.27 2.02 -5.02
CA VAL A 59 -6.45 1.08 -4.26
C VAL A 59 -7.02 -0.31 -4.45
N ARG A 60 -6.24 -1.16 -5.11
CA ARG A 60 -6.56 -2.54 -5.45
C ARG A 60 -5.80 -3.46 -4.50
N ILE A 61 -6.54 -4.36 -3.85
CA ILE A 61 -5.98 -5.30 -2.88
C ILE A 61 -5.85 -6.67 -3.55
N ASP A 62 -4.66 -7.25 -3.46
CA ASP A 62 -4.39 -8.61 -3.93
C ASP A 62 -5.25 -9.65 -3.17
N PRO A 63 -5.93 -10.58 -3.86
CA PRO A 63 -6.61 -11.70 -3.22
C PRO A 63 -5.72 -12.50 -2.25
N GLN A 64 -4.43 -12.64 -2.51
CA GLN A 64 -3.51 -13.35 -1.61
C GLN A 64 -3.35 -12.62 -0.26
N LEU A 65 -3.30 -11.29 -0.28
CA LEU A 65 -3.30 -10.48 0.93
C LEU A 65 -4.58 -10.70 1.76
N ASN A 66 -5.72 -10.83 1.08
CA ASN A 66 -6.99 -11.12 1.74
C ASN A 66 -6.98 -12.50 2.43
N LYS A 67 -6.48 -13.53 1.73
CA LYS A 67 -6.36 -14.88 2.30
C LYS A 67 -5.49 -14.89 3.56
N GLU A 68 -4.34 -14.21 3.53
CA GLU A 68 -3.44 -14.17 4.69
C GLU A 68 -4.04 -13.40 5.88
N LEU A 69 -4.80 -12.33 5.62
CA LEU A 69 -5.51 -11.60 6.68
C LEU A 69 -6.60 -12.44 7.36
N PHE A 70 -7.29 -13.29 6.59
CA PHE A 70 -8.37 -14.13 7.09
C PHE A 70 -7.93 -15.53 7.54
N LYS A 71 -6.65 -15.88 7.38
CA LYS A 71 -6.09 -17.20 7.70
C LYS A 71 -6.36 -17.66 9.14
N ASN A 72 -6.31 -16.73 10.11
CA ASN A 72 -6.56 -17.01 11.52
C ASN A 72 -8.03 -16.75 11.93
N GLY A 73 -8.92 -16.53 10.95
CA GLY A 73 -10.33 -16.20 11.15
C GLY A 73 -10.61 -14.72 11.39
N ILE A 74 -11.90 -14.38 11.56
CA ILE A 74 -12.37 -12.98 11.59
C ILE A 74 -11.89 -12.18 12.81
N LYS A 75 -11.66 -12.87 13.95
CA LYS A 75 -11.30 -12.27 15.23
C LYS A 75 -9.80 -12.03 15.37
N SER A 76 -8.99 -12.91 14.77
CA SER A 76 -7.54 -12.91 14.94
C SER A 76 -6.87 -12.38 13.68
N VAL A 77 -6.39 -11.15 13.75
CA VAL A 77 -5.65 -10.49 12.66
C VAL A 77 -4.17 -10.47 13.03
N PRO A 78 -3.25 -10.72 12.09
CA PRO A 78 -1.81 -10.59 12.34
C PRO A 78 -1.46 -9.23 12.97
N HIS A 79 -0.57 -9.21 13.97
CA HIS A 79 -0.23 -7.96 14.68
C HIS A 79 0.41 -6.91 13.78
N ARG A 80 1.30 -7.38 12.90
CA ARG A 80 2.01 -6.60 11.89
C ARG A 80 2.10 -7.41 10.61
N MET A 81 2.11 -6.73 9.48
CA MET A 81 2.19 -7.35 8.17
C MET A 81 3.13 -6.54 7.28
N ARG A 82 3.94 -7.22 6.47
CA ARG A 82 4.76 -6.58 5.45
C ARG A 82 3.95 -6.54 4.16
N LEU A 83 3.83 -5.34 3.60
CA LEU A 83 3.06 -5.06 2.40
C LEU A 83 3.97 -4.47 1.35
N ARG A 84 3.81 -4.89 0.11
CA ARG A 84 4.37 -4.23 -1.07
C ARG A 84 3.30 -3.33 -1.67
N LEU A 85 3.56 -2.04 -1.69
CA LEU A 85 2.70 -1.02 -2.27
C LEU A 85 3.31 -0.59 -3.59
N SER A 86 2.61 -0.87 -4.68
CA SER A 86 3.06 -0.59 -6.04
C SER A 86 2.13 0.44 -6.68
N ARG A 87 2.61 1.67 -6.87
CA ARG A 87 1.88 2.70 -7.62
C ARG A 87 2.17 2.53 -9.10
N LYS A 88 1.17 2.11 -9.87
CA LYS A 88 1.25 1.81 -11.30
C LYS A 88 0.36 2.75 -12.10
N ARG A 89 0.65 2.89 -13.39
CA ARG A 89 -0.24 3.57 -14.35
C ARG A 89 -1.41 2.67 -14.71
N ASN A 90 -2.57 3.28 -14.90
CA ASN A 90 -3.72 2.58 -15.46
C ASN A 90 -3.69 2.73 -16.98
N ASP A 91 -3.72 1.60 -17.69
CA ASP A 91 -3.69 1.55 -19.15
C ASP A 91 -5.11 1.49 -19.77
N GLU A 92 -6.15 1.41 -18.93
CA GLU A 92 -7.55 1.45 -19.36
C GLU A 92 -7.95 2.86 -19.86
N GLU A 93 -8.40 2.94 -21.12
CA GLU A 93 -8.71 4.20 -21.82
C GLU A 93 -9.82 5.04 -21.13
N ASN A 94 -10.73 4.40 -20.38
CA ASN A 94 -11.85 5.05 -19.67
C ASN A 94 -11.62 5.23 -18.15
N ALA A 95 -10.37 5.14 -17.69
CA ALA A 95 -10.06 5.23 -16.26
C ALA A 95 -10.29 6.64 -15.68
N LYS A 96 -11.03 6.73 -14.58
CA LYS A 96 -11.26 8.00 -13.84
C LYS A 96 -9.98 8.59 -13.24
N GLU A 97 -9.02 7.75 -12.88
CA GLU A 97 -7.76 8.14 -12.25
C GLU A 97 -6.60 7.51 -13.03
N LYS A 98 -5.55 8.29 -13.30
CA LYS A 98 -4.40 7.86 -14.12
C LYS A 98 -3.48 6.84 -13.43
N LEU A 99 -3.53 6.80 -12.10
CA LEU A 99 -2.64 6.01 -11.26
C LEU A 99 -3.46 5.22 -10.24
N TYR A 100 -3.10 3.96 -10.05
CA TYR A 100 -3.66 3.12 -9.00
C TYR A 100 -2.55 2.54 -8.13
N THR A 101 -2.89 2.20 -6.90
CA THR A 101 -2.00 1.45 -6.01
C THR A 101 -2.45 0.02 -5.92
N TYR A 102 -1.55 -0.91 -6.23
CA TYR A 102 -1.72 -2.34 -5.98
C TYR A 102 -1.03 -2.73 -4.67
N VAL A 103 -1.76 -3.42 -3.80
CA VAL A 103 -1.26 -3.84 -2.47
C VAL A 103 -1.08 -5.36 -2.44
N GLN A 104 0.15 -5.81 -2.22
CA GLN A 104 0.50 -7.22 -2.12
C GLN A 104 1.01 -7.56 -0.72
N PHE A 105 0.84 -8.82 -0.33
CA PHE A 105 1.47 -9.37 0.86
C PHE A 105 2.90 -9.80 0.55
N VAL A 106 3.84 -9.50 1.44
CA VAL A 106 5.21 -10.01 1.38
C VAL A 106 5.42 -10.94 2.56
N SER A 107 5.71 -12.22 2.29
CA SER A 107 6.08 -13.18 3.33
C SER A 107 7.47 -12.84 3.85
N VAL A 108 7.62 -12.83 5.19
CA VAL A 108 8.91 -12.64 5.85
C VAL A 108 9.09 -13.74 6.89
N SER A 109 10.16 -14.53 6.75
CA SER A 109 10.46 -15.68 7.61
C SER A 109 10.73 -15.29 9.08
N GLY A 110 11.30 -14.11 9.33
CA GLY A 110 11.61 -13.59 10.69
C GLY A 110 10.54 -12.67 11.29
N GLY A 111 9.37 -12.53 10.65
CA GLY A 111 8.33 -11.58 11.04
C GLY A 111 8.62 -10.13 10.62
N ALA A 112 7.64 -9.24 10.79
CA ALA A 112 7.68 -7.89 10.23
C ALA A 112 8.21 -6.81 11.21
N LYS A 113 8.70 -7.19 12.39
CA LYS A 113 9.16 -6.24 13.42
C LYS A 113 10.56 -5.73 13.07
N GLY A 114 10.79 -4.41 13.16
CA GLY A 114 12.10 -3.80 12.93
C GLY A 114 12.45 -3.52 11.46
N LEU A 115 11.68 -4.06 10.50
CA LEU A 115 11.87 -3.79 9.08
C LEU A 115 11.50 -2.34 8.74
N GLN A 116 12.49 -1.60 8.24
CA GLN A 116 12.29 -0.23 7.74
C GLN A 116 11.56 -0.23 6.39
N THR A 117 11.07 0.94 5.99
CA THR A 117 10.48 1.10 4.65
C THR A 117 11.58 1.00 3.61
N THR A 118 11.42 0.11 2.64
CA THR A 118 12.38 -0.02 1.53
C THR A 118 11.72 0.48 0.25
N VAL A 119 12.45 1.29 -0.53
CA VAL A 119 12.05 1.64 -1.89
C VAL A 119 12.62 0.56 -2.79
N ASN A 120 11.75 -0.18 -3.46
CA ASN A 120 12.18 -1.14 -4.46
C ASN A 120 12.18 -0.38 -5.78
N ASN A 121 13.36 -0.22 -6.38
CA ASN A 121 13.45 0.29 -7.73
C ASN A 121 12.83 -0.76 -8.64
N VAL A 122 11.90 -0.33 -9.48
CA VAL A 122 11.33 -1.20 -10.50
C VAL A 122 12.45 -1.52 -11.47
N VAL A 123 13.14 -2.64 -11.25
CA VAL A 123 13.83 -3.33 -12.34
C VAL A 123 12.69 -3.88 -13.16
N VAL A 124 12.40 -3.23 -14.27
CA VAL A 124 11.55 -3.82 -15.30
C VAL A 124 12.34 -5.02 -15.80
N GLU A 125 12.13 -6.19 -15.20
CA GLU A 125 12.50 -7.42 -15.89
C GLU A 125 11.53 -7.52 -17.06
N GLU A 126 12.02 -7.06 -18.22
CA GLU A 126 11.46 -7.44 -19.51
C GLU A 126 11.46 -8.97 -19.54
N ALA A 127 10.27 -9.56 -19.60
CA ALA A 127 10.15 -10.98 -19.92
C ALA A 127 10.65 -11.16 -21.36
N VAL A 128 11.78 -11.85 -21.50
CA VAL A 128 12.29 -12.41 -22.76
C VAL A 128 11.34 -13.49 -23.27
#